data_AF-A0A7S3HJI0-F1
#
_entry.id   AF-A0A7S3HJI0-F1
#
_cell.length_a   1.000
_cell.length_b   1.000
_cell.length_c   1.000
_cell.angle_alpha   90.00
_cell.angle_beta   90.00
_cell.angle_gamma   90.00
#
_symmetry.space_group_name_H-M   'P 1'
#
loop_
_entity.id
_entity.type
_entity.pdbx_description
1 polymer ?
#
loop_
_entity_poly.entity_id
_entity_poly.type
_entity_poly.pdbx_seq_one_letter_code
_entity_poly.pdbx_strand_id
1 'polypeptide(L)'
;DSNEVCLRVTDVPSTTSVRSCHQASDCSVWEYCDNASATCALRSKTCADATCSGHGPCVWSDVNTKQTVQTCNVLDSNCVAECACSAGYGGASCASSLETLESQRATRAQFLAGLGAVTLNDDISAENVAVWSVSLEALSQDPNELPESSLGTVTTLAQSILSSAGNTADLSYQATIGVLSAVDAASRVTHTSNATHGNNTAVLETLTLYGDLIGTQLAPAQDGVELVYDNFRLTAAKQSGNTNFSLSVPQTVLEKAYGSAASVVTIASSTNESDAEGDEVAVSVISTAISSYGALG
;
A
#
# COMPACT_ATOMS: atom_id res chain seq x y z
N ASP A 1 7.96 2.92 -0.41
CA ASP A 1 7.43 4.03 -1.22
C ASP A 1 8.54 4.62 -2.09
N SER A 2 8.27 4.87 -3.36
CA SER A 2 9.28 5.08 -4.42
C SER A 2 9.63 6.55 -4.68
N ASN A 3 9.11 7.48 -3.86
CA ASN A 3 9.32 8.92 -3.97
C ASN A 3 9.76 9.58 -2.65
N GLU A 4 10.12 8.77 -1.65
CA GLU A 4 10.69 9.24 -0.38
C GLU A 4 12.18 8.91 -0.33
N VAL A 5 12.99 9.85 0.17
CA VAL A 5 14.40 9.56 0.48
C VAL A 5 14.40 8.40 1.48
N CYS A 6 15.16 7.34 1.22
CA CYS A 6 15.29 6.24 2.19
C CYS A 6 16.00 6.75 3.45
N LEU A 7 15.27 6.85 4.56
CA LEU A 7 15.76 7.37 5.83
C LEU A 7 16.07 6.25 6.83
N ARG A 8 17.04 6.49 7.71
CA ARG A 8 17.27 5.64 8.87
C ARG A 8 16.36 6.08 10.01
N VAL A 9 15.72 5.10 10.66
CA VAL A 9 14.78 5.29 11.78
C VAL A 9 15.39 6.09 12.94
N THR A 10 16.71 6.06 13.09
CA THR A 10 17.46 6.80 14.12
C THR A 10 17.48 8.30 13.91
N ASP A 11 17.18 8.77 12.70
CA ASP A 11 17.36 10.17 12.34
C ASP A 11 16.12 11.01 12.66
N VAL A 12 15.05 10.42 13.22
CA VAL A 12 13.73 11.07 13.38
C VAL A 12 13.49 11.63 14.80
N PRO A 13 13.62 12.96 15.03
CA PRO A 13 13.32 13.59 16.30
C PRO A 13 11.81 13.76 16.51
N SER A 14 11.39 13.58 17.75
CA SER A 14 10.01 13.36 18.20
C SER A 14 9.16 14.63 18.37
N THR A 15 9.53 15.77 17.79
CA THR A 15 8.94 17.06 18.18
C THR A 15 8.62 17.97 17.01
N THR A 16 7.35 18.38 16.93
CA THR A 16 6.73 19.35 16.01
C THR A 16 7.01 20.82 16.37
N SER A 17 8.08 21.10 17.12
CA SER A 17 8.47 22.49 17.41
C SER A 17 9.25 23.08 16.24
N VAL A 18 8.87 24.29 15.81
CA VAL A 18 9.61 25.08 14.83
C VAL A 18 11.06 25.20 15.31
N ARG A 19 11.98 24.51 14.63
CA ARG A 19 13.39 24.48 14.97
C ARG A 19 14.11 25.58 14.20
N SER A 20 14.77 26.49 14.92
CA SER A 20 15.64 27.48 14.28
C SER A 20 16.88 26.81 13.70
N CYS A 21 17.37 27.33 12.57
CA CYS A 21 18.54 26.79 11.88
C CYS A 21 19.42 27.90 11.32
N HIS A 22 20.71 27.61 11.20
CA HIS A 22 21.68 28.45 10.51
C HIS A 22 22.31 27.74 9.31
N GLN A 23 22.27 26.41 9.30
CA GLN A 23 22.82 25.57 8.24
C GLN A 23 22.00 24.28 8.10
N ALA A 24 22.14 23.60 6.96
CA ALA A 24 21.35 22.42 6.64
C ALA A 24 21.50 21.26 7.66
N SER A 25 22.63 21.16 8.35
CA SER A 25 22.88 20.13 9.37
C SER A 25 22.12 20.37 10.68
N ASP A 26 21.55 21.55 10.88
CA ASP A 26 20.74 21.86 12.07
C ASP A 26 19.31 21.30 11.93
N CYS A 27 18.93 20.99 10.69
CA CYS A 27 17.65 20.43 10.32
C CYS A 27 17.74 18.93 10.08
N SER A 28 16.60 18.27 10.20
CA SER A 28 16.52 16.84 9.98
C SER A 28 16.64 16.51 8.48
N VAL A 29 16.87 15.25 8.12
CA VAL A 29 17.18 14.87 6.72
C VAL A 29 16.03 15.17 5.74
N TRP A 30 14.77 15.16 6.21
CA TRP A 30 13.58 15.52 5.44
C TRP A 30 13.22 17.02 5.55
N GLU A 31 14.08 17.82 6.16
CA GLU A 31 13.95 19.27 6.30
C GLU A 31 15.09 19.97 5.57
N TYR A 32 14.90 21.24 5.26
CA TYR A 32 15.96 22.14 4.82
C TYR A 32 15.92 23.41 5.66
N CYS A 33 17.09 24.04 5.82
CA CYS A 33 17.14 25.32 6.50
C CYS A 33 16.66 26.42 5.54
N ASP A 34 15.49 26.99 5.83
CA ASP A 34 15.00 28.14 5.09
C ASP A 34 15.70 29.40 5.59
N ASN A 35 16.58 29.95 4.75
CA ASN A 35 17.37 31.15 5.06
C ASN A 35 16.50 32.40 5.27
N ALA A 36 15.27 32.43 4.73
CA ALA A 36 14.38 33.59 4.89
C ALA A 36 13.75 33.63 6.29
N SER A 37 13.31 32.48 6.80
CA SER A 37 12.71 32.36 8.13
C SER A 37 13.69 31.99 9.24
N ALA A 38 14.91 31.55 8.88
CA ALA A 38 15.89 30.94 9.79
C ALA A 38 15.30 29.74 10.56
N THR A 39 14.43 28.97 9.90
CA THR A 39 13.77 27.79 10.48
C THR A 39 13.86 26.57 9.57
N CYS A 40 13.83 25.38 10.18
CA CYS A 40 13.76 24.13 9.46
C CYS A 40 12.37 23.98 8.84
N ALA A 41 12.32 24.03 7.51
CA ALA A 41 11.11 23.81 6.72
C ALA A 41 11.13 22.41 6.12
N LEU A 42 9.94 21.83 5.90
CA LEU A 42 9.81 20.50 5.30
C LEU A 42 10.23 20.53 3.83
N ARG A 43 10.92 19.48 3.40
CA ARG A 43 11.20 19.26 1.97
C ARG A 43 9.92 18.86 1.24
N SER A 44 9.83 19.30 -0.01
CA SER A 44 8.82 18.78 -0.94
C SER A 44 9.20 17.39 -1.45
N LYS A 45 8.20 16.57 -1.77
CA LYS A 45 8.39 15.31 -2.49
C LYS A 45 8.96 15.58 -3.89
N THR A 46 9.79 14.67 -4.38
CA THR A 46 10.40 14.75 -5.71
C THR A 46 10.11 13.47 -6.48
N CYS A 47 9.92 13.59 -7.80
CA CYS A 47 9.83 12.43 -8.68
C CYS A 47 11.15 11.64 -8.66
N ALA A 48 11.06 10.32 -8.88
CA ALA A 48 12.24 9.44 -8.98
C ALA A 48 13.30 9.96 -9.97
N ASP A 49 12.86 10.55 -11.07
CA ASP A 49 13.69 11.38 -11.95
C ASP A 49 13.19 12.82 -11.91
N ALA A 50 14.01 13.73 -11.40
CA ALA A 50 13.68 15.16 -11.30
C ALA A 50 13.40 15.81 -12.67
N THR A 51 13.88 15.21 -13.76
CA THR A 51 13.69 15.67 -15.14
C THR A 51 12.68 14.85 -15.92
N CYS A 52 12.12 13.79 -15.34
CA CYS A 52 11.20 12.87 -16.02
C CYS A 52 11.73 12.45 -17.40
N SER A 53 13.00 12.04 -17.46
CA SER A 53 13.73 11.67 -18.67
C SER A 53 13.79 12.76 -19.74
N GLY A 54 13.57 14.03 -19.38
CA GLY A 54 13.44 15.15 -20.32
C GLY A 54 12.10 15.18 -21.07
N HIS A 55 11.16 14.30 -20.71
CA HIS A 55 9.88 14.13 -21.40
C HIS A 55 8.68 14.60 -20.56
N GLY A 56 8.88 15.44 -19.54
CA GLY A 56 7.78 16.04 -18.80
C GLY A 56 8.25 16.83 -17.58
N PRO A 57 7.38 17.67 -16.98
CA PRO A 57 7.65 18.22 -15.67
C PRO A 57 7.29 17.23 -14.55
N CYS A 58 8.04 17.28 -13.45
CA CYS A 58 7.61 16.71 -12.19
C CYS A 58 6.54 17.62 -11.57
N VAL A 59 5.35 17.08 -11.31
CA VAL A 59 4.22 17.83 -10.76
C VAL A 59 3.75 17.21 -9.45
N TRP A 60 3.14 18.04 -8.60
CA TRP A 60 2.49 17.57 -7.39
C TRP A 60 0.99 17.51 -7.59
N SER A 61 0.37 16.42 -7.17
CA SER A 61 -1.08 16.23 -7.22
C SER A 61 -1.59 15.75 -5.88
N ASP A 62 -2.80 16.15 -5.53
CA ASP A 62 -3.53 15.58 -4.42
C ASP A 62 -4.01 14.17 -4.81
N VAL A 63 -3.72 13.19 -3.96
CA VAL A 63 -4.02 11.77 -4.22
C VAL A 63 -5.51 11.50 -4.26
N ASN A 64 -6.36 12.37 -3.72
CA ASN A 64 -7.80 12.17 -3.68
C ASN A 64 -8.50 12.86 -4.86
N THR A 65 -8.15 14.11 -5.13
CA THR A 65 -8.82 14.97 -6.12
C THR A 65 -8.15 14.96 -7.49
N LYS A 66 -6.92 14.47 -7.58
CA LYS A 66 -6.05 14.55 -8.77
C LYS A 66 -5.70 15.97 -9.21
N GLN A 67 -6.10 16.96 -8.43
CA GLN A 67 -5.79 18.33 -8.76
C GLN A 67 -4.34 18.62 -8.42
N THR A 68 -3.71 19.42 -9.28
CA THR A 68 -2.35 19.89 -9.02
C THR A 68 -2.34 20.75 -7.77
N VAL A 69 -1.44 20.44 -6.85
CA VAL A 69 -1.24 21.21 -5.61
C VAL A 69 0.06 22.01 -5.70
N GLN A 70 0.10 23.14 -4.99
CA GLN A 70 1.28 24.01 -4.99
C GLN A 70 2.38 23.52 -4.06
N THR A 71 2.03 22.72 -3.06
CA THR A 71 2.96 22.22 -2.05
C THR A 71 2.64 20.76 -1.80
N CYS A 72 3.66 19.91 -1.84
CA CYS A 72 3.53 18.52 -1.46
C CYS A 72 4.74 18.13 -0.62
N ASN A 73 4.58 18.18 0.70
CA ASN A 73 5.67 17.92 1.63
C ASN A 73 5.85 16.42 1.83
N VAL A 74 7.06 16.01 2.20
CA VAL A 74 7.40 14.63 2.56
C VAL A 74 6.52 14.03 3.68
N LEU A 75 5.87 14.85 4.50
CA LEU A 75 4.95 14.41 5.55
C LEU A 75 3.48 14.36 5.12
N ASP A 76 3.17 14.92 3.95
CA ASP A 76 1.81 14.97 3.47
C ASP A 76 1.49 13.68 2.72
N SER A 77 0.67 12.83 3.35
CA SER A 77 0.19 11.57 2.77
C SER A 77 -0.89 11.79 1.71
N ASN A 78 -1.47 13.00 1.61
CA ASN A 78 -2.53 13.31 0.67
C ASN A 78 -2.00 13.84 -0.66
N CYS A 79 -0.68 13.89 -0.85
CA CYS A 79 -0.09 14.36 -2.09
C CYS A 79 1.03 13.45 -2.59
N VAL A 80 1.25 13.47 -3.89
CA VAL A 80 2.30 12.68 -4.56
C VAL A 80 3.05 13.55 -5.57
N ALA A 81 4.32 13.21 -5.81
CA ALA A 81 5.12 13.79 -6.89
C ALA A 81 5.20 12.77 -8.03
N GLU A 82 4.69 13.15 -9.21
CA GLU A 82 4.61 12.28 -10.38
C GLU A 82 5.03 13.02 -11.64
N CYS A 83 5.54 12.27 -12.61
CA CYS A 83 5.96 12.82 -13.89
C CYS A 83 4.75 13.00 -14.82
N ALA A 84 4.47 14.24 -15.23
CA ALA A 84 3.46 14.54 -16.23
C ALA A 84 4.05 14.36 -17.64
N CYS A 85 3.93 13.16 -18.20
CA CYS A 85 4.56 12.83 -19.47
C CYS A 85 4.02 13.63 -20.66
N SER A 86 4.94 14.04 -21.53
CA SER A 86 4.65 14.64 -22.83
C SER A 86 4.00 13.62 -23.76
N ALA A 87 3.27 14.10 -24.76
CA ALA A 87 2.60 13.25 -25.72
C ALA A 87 3.57 12.23 -26.37
N GLY A 88 3.19 10.95 -26.35
CA GLY A 88 3.97 9.85 -26.91
C GLY A 88 4.93 9.16 -25.92
N TYR A 89 5.02 9.63 -24.67
CA TYR A 89 5.84 9.04 -23.62
C TYR A 89 4.98 8.61 -22.42
N GLY A 90 5.47 7.64 -21.65
CA GLY A 90 4.78 7.10 -20.47
C GLY A 90 5.72 6.37 -19.51
N GLY A 91 5.13 5.80 -18.47
CA GLY A 91 5.86 5.19 -17.35
C GLY A 91 6.17 6.20 -16.25
N ALA A 92 6.62 5.70 -15.09
CA ALA A 92 6.84 6.50 -13.87
C ALA A 92 7.80 7.69 -14.06
N SER A 93 8.77 7.56 -14.97
CA SER A 93 9.78 8.60 -15.29
C SER A 93 9.65 9.16 -16.71
N CYS A 94 8.58 8.85 -17.44
CA CYS A 94 8.40 9.20 -18.86
C CYS A 94 9.53 8.74 -19.80
N ALA A 95 10.32 7.72 -19.40
CA ALA A 95 11.43 7.19 -20.19
C ALA A 95 10.97 6.36 -21.41
N SER A 96 9.80 5.73 -21.31
CA SER A 96 9.32 4.78 -22.32
C SER A 96 8.46 5.49 -23.36
N SER A 97 8.62 5.11 -24.63
CA SER A 97 7.64 5.50 -25.65
C SER A 97 6.32 4.78 -25.40
N LEU A 98 5.21 5.40 -25.81
CA LEU A 98 3.89 4.79 -25.66
C LEU A 98 3.78 3.46 -26.42
N GLU A 99 4.40 3.34 -27.59
CA GLU A 99 4.43 2.08 -28.35
C GLU A 99 5.13 0.95 -27.58
N THR A 100 6.27 1.25 -26.95
CA THR A 100 6.99 0.28 -26.12
C THR A 100 6.16 -0.10 -24.90
N LEU A 101 5.56 0.89 -24.23
CA LEU A 101 4.72 0.66 -23.06
C LEU A 101 3.49 -0.20 -23.37
N GLU A 102 2.83 0.05 -24.50
CA GLU A 102 1.70 -0.78 -24.95
C GLU A 102 2.12 -2.21 -25.29
N SER A 103 3.29 -2.40 -25.91
CA SER A 103 3.84 -3.74 -26.13
C SER A 103 4.15 -4.47 -24.81
N GLN A 104 4.68 -3.76 -23.81
CA GLN A 104 4.94 -4.31 -22.47
C GLN A 104 3.62 -4.69 -21.77
N ARG A 105 2.62 -3.80 -21.81
CA ARG A 105 1.27 -4.05 -21.29
C ARG A 105 0.62 -5.27 -21.91
N ALA A 106 0.69 -5.41 -23.24
CA ALA A 106 0.14 -6.56 -23.94
C ALA A 106 0.83 -7.87 -23.50
N THR A 107 2.15 -7.84 -23.33
CA THR A 107 2.93 -8.98 -22.84
C THR A 107 2.54 -9.31 -21.39
N ARG A 108 2.39 -8.29 -20.53
CA ARG A 108 1.99 -8.47 -19.13
C ARG A 108 0.59 -9.07 -19.00
N ALA A 109 -0.36 -8.63 -19.81
CA ALA A 109 -1.69 -9.21 -19.88
C ALA A 109 -1.67 -10.70 -20.26
N GLN A 110 -0.81 -11.09 -21.22
CA GLN A 110 -0.67 -12.51 -21.60
C GLN A 110 -0.09 -13.36 -20.46
N PHE A 111 0.90 -12.84 -19.72
CA PHE A 111 1.44 -13.56 -18.57
C PHE A 111 0.44 -13.68 -17.42
N LEU A 112 -0.35 -12.63 -17.14
CA LEU A 112 -1.42 -12.69 -16.14
C LEU A 112 -2.50 -13.70 -16.53
N ALA A 113 -2.90 -13.74 -17.80
CA ALA A 113 -3.82 -14.76 -18.30
C ALA A 113 -3.24 -16.17 -18.19
N GLY A 114 -1.95 -16.34 -18.48
CA GLY A 114 -1.22 -17.60 -18.30
C GLY A 114 -1.17 -18.04 -16.84
N LEU A 115 -0.86 -17.14 -15.91
CA LEU A 115 -0.89 -17.40 -14.48
C LEU A 115 -2.31 -17.81 -14.04
N GLY A 116 -3.35 -17.14 -14.55
CA GLY A 116 -4.73 -17.54 -14.33
C GLY A 116 -5.01 -18.98 -14.75
N ALA A 117 -4.55 -19.38 -15.94
CA ALA A 117 -4.68 -20.76 -16.38
C ALA A 117 -3.91 -21.74 -15.48
N VAL A 118 -2.71 -21.39 -15.01
CA VAL A 118 -1.95 -22.22 -14.06
C VAL A 118 -2.71 -22.38 -12.74
N THR A 119 -3.16 -21.29 -12.12
CA THR A 119 -3.90 -21.33 -10.85
C THR A 119 -5.19 -22.16 -10.90
N LEU A 120 -5.78 -22.34 -12.09
CA LEU A 120 -6.99 -23.13 -12.30
C LEU A 120 -6.74 -24.63 -12.57
N ASN A 121 -5.57 -24.99 -13.07
CA ASN A 121 -5.27 -26.36 -13.53
C ASN A 121 -4.20 -27.06 -12.70
N ASP A 122 -3.41 -26.31 -11.94
CA ASP A 122 -2.35 -26.83 -11.09
C ASP A 122 -2.92 -27.28 -9.74
N ASP A 123 -2.20 -28.18 -9.06
CA ASP A 123 -2.64 -28.76 -7.79
C ASP A 123 -2.52 -27.73 -6.66
N ILE A 124 -3.50 -27.74 -5.74
CA ILE A 124 -3.48 -26.84 -4.59
C ILE A 124 -2.57 -27.44 -3.52
N SER A 125 -1.33 -26.96 -3.49
CA SER A 125 -0.33 -27.29 -2.47
C SER A 125 0.31 -26.02 -1.91
N ALA A 126 0.89 -26.11 -0.71
CA ALA A 126 1.53 -24.96 -0.07
C ALA A 126 2.64 -24.35 -0.94
N GLU A 127 3.42 -25.19 -1.63
CA GLU A 127 4.46 -24.76 -2.57
C GLU A 127 3.86 -24.03 -3.77
N ASN A 128 2.84 -24.60 -4.41
CA ASN A 128 2.22 -24.00 -5.60
C ASN A 128 1.55 -22.65 -5.27
N VAL A 129 0.79 -22.57 -4.17
CA VAL A 129 0.11 -21.33 -3.76
C VAL A 129 1.13 -20.22 -3.46
N ALA A 130 2.25 -20.54 -2.80
CA ALA A 130 3.33 -19.59 -2.56
C ALA A 130 3.96 -19.11 -3.88
N VAL A 131 4.21 -20.03 -4.82
CA VAL A 131 4.75 -19.70 -6.16
C VAL A 131 3.77 -18.83 -6.94
N TRP A 132 2.46 -19.07 -6.87
CA TRP A 132 1.46 -18.23 -7.52
C TRP A 132 1.46 -16.82 -6.92
N SER A 133 1.58 -16.68 -5.60
CA SER A 133 1.69 -15.37 -4.94
C SER A 133 2.91 -14.59 -5.40
N VAL A 134 4.09 -15.22 -5.43
CA VAL A 134 5.33 -14.58 -5.90
C VAL A 134 5.25 -14.24 -7.39
N SER A 135 4.63 -15.11 -8.19
CA SER A 135 4.43 -14.87 -9.63
C SER A 135 3.50 -13.68 -9.86
N LEU A 136 2.42 -13.58 -9.09
CA LEU A 136 1.48 -12.46 -9.19
C LEU A 136 2.16 -11.15 -8.79
N GLU A 137 2.98 -11.14 -7.74
CA GLU A 137 3.79 -9.99 -7.33
C GLU A 137 4.77 -9.57 -8.45
N ALA A 138 5.55 -10.51 -8.98
CA ALA A 138 6.48 -10.23 -10.07
C ALA A 138 5.76 -9.67 -11.31
N LEU A 139 4.58 -10.22 -11.62
CA LEU A 139 3.74 -9.78 -12.73
C LEU A 139 2.98 -8.47 -12.47
N SER A 140 3.02 -7.91 -11.27
CA SER A 140 2.37 -6.63 -10.93
C SER A 140 3.34 -5.54 -10.46
N GLN A 141 4.62 -5.87 -10.32
CA GLN A 141 5.64 -4.98 -9.75
C GLN A 141 5.69 -3.56 -10.34
N ASP A 142 5.44 -3.40 -11.65
CA ASP A 142 5.31 -2.07 -12.28
C ASP A 142 3.85 -1.80 -12.66
N PRO A 143 3.15 -0.91 -11.93
CA PRO A 143 1.80 -0.49 -12.26
C PRO A 143 1.66 0.09 -13.67
N ASN A 144 2.70 0.74 -14.21
CA ASN A 144 2.61 1.36 -15.54
C ASN A 144 2.55 0.33 -16.67
N GLU A 145 3.09 -0.87 -16.44
CA GLU A 145 3.04 -2.01 -17.36
C GLU A 145 1.77 -2.85 -17.21
N LEU A 146 0.90 -2.55 -16.25
CA LEU A 146 -0.39 -3.20 -16.11
C LEU A 146 -1.44 -2.49 -16.98
N PRO A 147 -2.03 -3.15 -17.98
CA PRO A 147 -3.15 -2.57 -18.70
C PRO A 147 -4.41 -2.58 -17.85
N GLU A 148 -5.25 -1.55 -18.02
CA GLU A 148 -6.51 -1.38 -17.28
C GLU A 148 -7.45 -2.59 -17.43
N SER A 149 -7.43 -3.25 -18.59
CA SER A 149 -8.21 -4.47 -18.85
C SER A 149 -7.80 -5.67 -18.00
N SER A 150 -6.59 -5.68 -17.43
CA SER A 150 -6.07 -6.78 -16.61
C SER A 150 -6.30 -6.59 -15.10
N LEU A 151 -6.82 -5.44 -14.67
CA LEU A 151 -7.00 -5.16 -13.24
C LEU A 151 -7.97 -6.14 -12.58
N GLY A 152 -9.08 -6.47 -13.25
CA GLY A 152 -10.01 -7.50 -12.78
C GLY A 152 -9.38 -8.89 -12.72
N THR A 153 -8.44 -9.20 -13.62
CA THR A 153 -7.69 -10.46 -13.59
C THR A 153 -6.75 -10.53 -12.39
N VAL A 154 -6.04 -9.43 -12.09
CA VAL A 154 -5.15 -9.35 -10.90
C VAL A 154 -5.93 -9.56 -9.61
N THR A 155 -7.06 -8.87 -9.43
CA THR A 155 -7.88 -9.02 -8.22
C THR A 155 -8.52 -10.40 -8.12
N THR A 156 -9.02 -10.96 -9.22
CA THR A 156 -9.58 -12.33 -9.24
C THR A 156 -8.51 -13.38 -8.87
N LEU A 157 -7.30 -13.22 -9.39
CA LEU A 157 -6.17 -14.10 -9.06
C LEU A 157 -5.77 -13.97 -7.60
N ALA A 158 -5.68 -12.74 -7.10
CA ALA A 158 -5.39 -12.47 -5.69
C ALA A 158 -6.38 -13.19 -4.76
N GLN A 159 -7.69 -13.04 -5.02
CA GLN A 159 -8.74 -13.73 -4.26
C GLN A 159 -8.63 -15.24 -4.35
N SER A 160 -8.34 -15.79 -5.54
CA SER A 160 -8.21 -17.23 -5.76
C SER A 160 -7.01 -17.82 -5.02
N ILE A 161 -5.88 -17.11 -5.00
CA ILE A 161 -4.67 -17.50 -4.27
C ILE A 161 -4.95 -17.51 -2.76
N LEU A 162 -5.57 -16.46 -2.21
CA LEU A 162 -5.88 -16.38 -0.78
C LEU A 162 -6.95 -17.41 -0.36
N SER A 163 -7.94 -17.64 -1.20
CA SER A 163 -8.94 -18.70 -0.96
C SER A 163 -8.30 -20.08 -0.94
N SER A 164 -7.35 -20.34 -1.85
CA SER A 164 -6.57 -21.58 -1.87
C SER A 164 -5.69 -21.70 -0.63
N ALA A 165 -5.08 -20.59 -0.20
CA ALA A 165 -4.24 -20.53 0.99
C ALA A 165 -5.00 -20.88 2.28
N GLY A 166 -6.22 -20.34 2.45
CA GLY A 166 -7.07 -20.67 3.60
C GLY A 166 -7.49 -22.15 3.67
N ASN A 167 -7.44 -22.86 2.54
CA ASN A 167 -7.74 -24.30 2.46
C ASN A 167 -6.48 -25.19 2.49
N THR A 168 -5.29 -24.59 2.50
CA THR A 168 -4.02 -25.33 2.44
C THR A 168 -3.41 -25.39 3.83
N ALA A 169 -3.40 -26.58 4.43
CA ALA A 169 -2.70 -26.80 5.70
C ALA A 169 -1.21 -26.47 5.57
N ASP A 170 -0.62 -25.98 6.66
CA ASP A 170 0.81 -25.63 6.79
C ASP A 170 1.32 -24.48 5.91
N LEU A 171 0.46 -23.81 5.13
CA LEU A 171 0.84 -22.61 4.41
C LEU A 171 0.74 -21.37 5.32
N SER A 172 1.87 -20.71 5.55
CA SER A 172 1.92 -19.49 6.35
C SER A 172 1.40 -18.28 5.54
N TYR A 173 0.67 -17.37 6.19
CA TYR A 173 0.15 -16.15 5.56
C TYR A 173 1.27 -15.29 4.94
N GLN A 174 2.48 -15.35 5.49
CA GLN A 174 3.65 -14.66 4.96
C GLN A 174 4.03 -15.13 3.55
N ALA A 175 3.73 -16.39 3.20
CA ALA A 175 3.99 -16.91 1.86
C ALA A 175 3.04 -16.33 0.79
N THR A 176 1.94 -15.69 1.20
CA THR A 176 0.98 -15.04 0.29
C THR A 176 1.05 -13.52 0.31
N ILE A 177 2.04 -12.94 1.00
CA ILE A 177 2.18 -11.48 1.14
C ILE A 177 2.31 -10.77 -0.21
N GLY A 178 2.89 -11.41 -1.22
CA GLY A 178 3.03 -10.85 -2.57
C GLY A 178 1.69 -10.57 -3.26
N VAL A 179 0.60 -11.22 -2.82
CA VAL A 179 -0.75 -10.89 -3.28
C VAL A 179 -1.11 -9.44 -2.96
N LEU A 180 -0.69 -8.94 -1.79
CA LEU A 180 -0.97 -7.58 -1.36
C LEU A 180 -0.20 -6.56 -2.21
N SER A 181 1.07 -6.83 -2.53
CA SER A 181 1.86 -6.03 -3.47
C SER A 181 1.14 -5.90 -4.82
N ALA A 182 0.55 -7.00 -5.31
CA ALA A 182 -0.15 -6.99 -6.58
C ALA A 182 -1.44 -6.18 -6.57
N VAL A 183 -2.19 -6.25 -5.48
CA VAL A 183 -3.43 -5.49 -5.29
C VAL A 183 -3.11 -4.00 -5.14
N ASP A 184 -2.04 -3.64 -4.43
CA ASP A 184 -1.57 -2.25 -4.33
C ASP A 184 -1.24 -1.69 -5.72
N ALA A 185 -0.45 -2.43 -6.50
CA ALA A 185 -0.08 -2.04 -7.86
C ALA A 185 -1.32 -1.86 -8.77
N ALA A 186 -2.29 -2.76 -8.69
CA ALA A 186 -3.53 -2.65 -9.47
C ALA A 186 -4.40 -1.45 -9.04
N SER A 187 -4.43 -1.12 -7.74
CA SER A 187 -5.12 0.06 -7.23
C SER A 187 -4.49 1.36 -7.75
N ARG A 188 -3.16 1.42 -7.93
CA ARG A 188 -2.48 2.58 -8.55
C ARG A 188 -2.91 2.84 -9.99
N VAL A 189 -3.20 1.79 -10.77
CA VAL A 189 -3.68 1.97 -12.16
C VAL A 189 -5.11 2.49 -12.19
N THR A 190 -5.97 1.95 -11.34
CA THR A 190 -7.37 2.42 -11.16
C THR A 190 -7.40 3.90 -10.76
N HIS A 191 -6.36 4.38 -10.07
CA HIS A 191 -6.19 5.79 -9.75
C HIS A 191 -5.81 6.64 -10.97
N THR A 192 -5.06 6.13 -11.95
CA THR A 192 -4.69 6.86 -13.17
C THR A 192 -5.78 6.87 -14.24
N SER A 193 -6.62 5.85 -14.29
CA SER A 193 -7.76 5.75 -15.19
C SER A 193 -9.01 6.30 -14.52
N ASN A 194 -9.90 7.01 -15.21
CA ASN A 194 -11.26 7.35 -14.70
C ASN A 194 -12.18 6.09 -14.59
N ALA A 195 -11.59 4.93 -14.30
CA ALA A 195 -12.24 3.63 -14.31
C ALA A 195 -13.20 3.50 -13.12
N THR A 196 -14.43 3.17 -13.44
CA THR A 196 -15.57 3.05 -12.51
C THR A 196 -15.39 1.95 -11.46
N HIS A 197 -15.45 2.35 -10.19
CA HIS A 197 -16.14 1.78 -9.01
C HIS A 197 -16.23 0.26 -8.72
N GLY A 198 -15.96 -0.65 -9.66
CA GLY A 198 -16.18 -2.10 -9.52
C GLY A 198 -15.02 -2.88 -8.89
N ASN A 199 -13.78 -2.44 -9.05
CA ASN A 199 -12.60 -3.11 -8.47
C ASN A 199 -12.49 -2.93 -6.94
N ASN A 200 -13.23 -1.99 -6.38
CA ASN A 200 -13.02 -1.51 -5.01
C ASN A 200 -13.52 -2.52 -3.97
N THR A 201 -14.66 -3.16 -4.24
CA THR A 201 -15.16 -4.27 -3.42
C THR A 201 -14.19 -5.45 -3.46
N ALA A 202 -13.61 -5.73 -4.63
CA ALA A 202 -12.67 -6.84 -4.79
C ALA A 202 -11.37 -6.61 -4.00
N VAL A 203 -10.85 -5.37 -3.96
CA VAL A 203 -9.70 -5.00 -3.11
C VAL A 203 -10.02 -5.26 -1.64
N LEU A 204 -11.13 -4.75 -1.12
CA LEU A 204 -11.54 -4.95 0.27
C LEU A 204 -11.75 -6.43 0.63
N GLU A 205 -12.38 -7.18 -0.27
CA GLU A 205 -12.59 -8.62 -0.11
C GLU A 205 -11.25 -9.35 -0.05
N THR A 206 -10.29 -8.97 -0.90
CA THR A 206 -8.93 -9.53 -0.87
C THR A 206 -8.22 -9.22 0.46
N LEU A 207 -8.32 -7.98 0.95
CA LEU A 207 -7.73 -7.58 2.23
C LEU A 207 -8.39 -8.30 3.41
N THR A 208 -9.71 -8.50 3.35
CA THR A 208 -10.46 -9.28 4.33
C THR A 208 -10.00 -10.74 4.35
N LEU A 209 -9.89 -11.39 3.18
CA LEU A 209 -9.40 -12.76 3.06
C LEU A 209 -8.00 -12.93 3.64
N TYR A 210 -7.10 -11.97 3.40
CA TYR A 210 -5.76 -12.00 3.98
C TYR A 210 -5.76 -11.78 5.50
N GLY A 211 -6.60 -10.85 5.99
CA GLY A 211 -6.80 -10.61 7.42
C GLY A 211 -7.35 -11.84 8.15
N ASP A 212 -8.31 -12.53 7.55
CA ASP A 212 -8.87 -13.77 8.06
C ASP A 212 -7.81 -14.88 8.10
N LEU A 213 -7.01 -15.00 7.05
CA LEU A 213 -5.88 -15.95 7.01
C LEU A 213 -4.91 -15.70 8.16
N ILE A 214 -4.51 -14.45 8.41
CA ILE A 214 -3.70 -14.10 9.59
C ILE A 214 -4.40 -14.50 10.89
N GLY A 215 -5.69 -14.17 11.02
CA GLY A 215 -6.49 -14.46 12.20
C GLY A 215 -6.58 -15.96 12.53
N THR A 216 -6.61 -16.82 11.52
CA THR A 216 -6.60 -18.29 11.73
C THR A 216 -5.24 -18.83 12.18
N GLN A 217 -4.15 -18.14 11.86
CA GLN A 217 -2.78 -18.62 12.09
C GLN A 217 -2.09 -18.00 13.30
N LEU A 218 -2.54 -16.83 13.76
CA LEU A 218 -2.03 -16.22 14.98
C LEU A 218 -2.49 -16.98 16.23
N ALA A 219 -1.61 -17.10 17.21
CA ALA A 219 -1.98 -17.49 18.57
C ALA A 219 -2.56 -16.28 19.34
N PRO A 220 -3.43 -16.51 20.33
CA PRO A 220 -3.91 -15.43 21.19
C PRO A 220 -2.76 -14.72 21.91
N ALA A 221 -2.82 -13.39 21.97
CA ALA A 221 -1.79 -12.54 22.57
C ALA A 221 -0.40 -12.61 21.89
N GLN A 222 -0.32 -13.17 20.69
CA GLN A 222 0.84 -12.98 19.80
C GLN A 222 0.86 -11.55 19.28
N ASP A 223 2.06 -11.03 18.99
CA ASP A 223 2.21 -9.74 18.33
C ASP A 223 1.40 -9.71 17.02
N GLY A 224 0.62 -8.64 16.84
CA GLY A 224 -0.16 -8.42 15.64
C GLY A 224 0.72 -8.19 14.41
N VAL A 225 0.11 -8.38 13.24
CA VAL A 225 0.72 -8.12 11.94
C VAL A 225 0.32 -6.73 11.49
N GLU A 226 1.30 -5.85 11.27
CA GLU A 226 1.11 -4.51 10.72
C GLU A 226 1.67 -4.45 9.30
N LEU A 227 0.86 -4.00 8.34
CA LEU A 227 1.23 -3.83 6.94
C LEU A 227 0.87 -2.43 6.46
N VAL A 228 1.81 -1.79 5.78
CA VAL A 228 1.66 -0.45 5.21
C VAL A 228 2.03 -0.50 3.73
N TYR A 229 1.03 -0.33 2.88
CA TYR A 229 1.16 -0.11 1.45
C TYR A 229 0.70 1.32 1.11
N ASP A 230 0.87 1.72 -0.14
CA ASP A 230 0.60 3.09 -0.57
C ASP A 230 -0.91 3.34 -0.70
N ASN A 231 -1.69 2.33 -1.09
CA ASN A 231 -3.14 2.44 -1.23
C ASN A 231 -3.92 1.91 -0.04
N PHE A 232 -3.31 1.07 0.80
CA PHE A 232 -3.98 0.51 1.96
C PHE A 232 -3.03 0.12 3.08
N ARG A 233 -3.61 -0.10 4.25
CA ARG A 233 -2.95 -0.45 5.49
C ARG A 233 -3.81 -1.47 6.21
N LEU A 234 -3.15 -2.45 6.80
CA LEU A 234 -3.82 -3.55 7.48
C LEU A 234 -3.09 -3.82 8.79
N THR A 235 -3.84 -3.82 9.89
CA THR A 235 -3.39 -4.42 11.14
C THR A 235 -4.29 -5.61 11.45
N ALA A 236 -3.72 -6.77 11.73
CA ALA A 236 -4.46 -7.95 12.17
C ALA A 236 -3.87 -8.50 13.48
N ALA A 237 -4.73 -8.85 14.42
CA ALA A 237 -4.32 -9.42 15.70
C ALA A 237 -5.37 -10.43 16.21
N LYS A 238 -4.94 -11.29 17.11
CA LYS A 238 -5.80 -12.26 17.79
C LYS A 238 -5.66 -12.14 19.30
N GLN A 239 -6.77 -11.98 19.99
CA GLN A 239 -6.79 -11.72 21.43
C GLN A 239 -7.86 -12.58 22.12
N SER A 240 -7.67 -12.86 23.41
CA SER A 240 -8.73 -13.43 24.25
C SER A 240 -9.79 -12.38 24.59
N GLY A 241 -11.07 -12.73 24.44
CA GLY A 241 -12.23 -11.84 24.63
C GLY A 241 -12.41 -11.28 26.04
N ASN A 242 -11.61 -11.74 26.99
CA ASN A 242 -11.67 -11.34 28.40
C ASN A 242 -10.89 -10.04 28.71
N THR A 243 -10.25 -9.42 27.70
CA THR A 243 -9.45 -8.20 27.88
C THR A 243 -9.86 -7.14 26.88
N ASN A 244 -10.00 -5.89 27.35
CA ASN A 244 -10.09 -4.74 26.45
C ASN A 244 -8.82 -4.68 25.60
N PHE A 245 -9.00 -4.53 24.29
CA PHE A 245 -7.89 -4.49 23.36
C PHE A 245 -8.13 -3.40 22.31
N SER A 246 -7.06 -2.73 21.90
CA SER A 246 -7.10 -1.64 20.94
C SER A 246 -6.14 -1.89 19.79
N LEU A 247 -6.62 -1.65 18.58
CA LEU A 247 -5.86 -1.74 17.33
C LEU A 247 -5.76 -0.36 16.70
N SER A 248 -4.56 0.06 16.34
CA SER A 248 -4.34 1.26 15.54
C SER A 248 -4.11 0.91 14.08
N VAL A 249 -4.56 1.78 13.17
CA VAL A 249 -4.10 1.79 11.78
C VAL A 249 -2.57 1.95 11.80
N PRO A 250 -1.82 1.10 11.11
CA PRO A 250 -0.37 1.12 11.20
C PRO A 250 0.16 2.38 10.54
N GLN A 251 1.26 2.89 11.08
CA GLN A 251 1.87 4.15 10.65
C GLN A 251 3.29 3.92 10.17
N THR A 252 3.70 4.70 9.18
CA THR A 252 5.11 4.74 8.77
C THR A 252 5.96 5.30 9.92
N VAL A 253 7.26 5.01 9.88
CA VAL A 253 8.21 5.55 10.86
C VAL A 253 8.14 7.08 10.90
N LEU A 254 7.98 7.71 9.72
CA LEU A 254 7.93 9.15 9.57
C LEU A 254 6.68 9.76 10.21
N GLU A 255 5.52 9.12 10.02
CA GLU A 255 4.26 9.52 10.65
C GLU A 255 4.30 9.40 12.17
N LYS A 256 4.83 8.27 12.69
CA LYS A 256 4.98 8.07 14.14
C LYS A 256 5.87 9.15 14.76
N ALA A 257 6.98 9.47 14.11
CA ALA A 257 7.93 10.43 14.63
C ALA A 257 7.43 11.88 14.59
N TYR A 258 6.58 12.21 13.62
CA TYR A 258 5.93 13.53 13.56
C TYR A 258 4.68 13.64 14.44
N GLY A 259 4.31 12.56 15.14
CA GLY A 259 3.14 12.55 16.02
C GLY A 259 1.82 12.61 15.26
N SER A 260 1.77 12.11 14.02
CA SER A 260 0.51 11.95 13.29
C SER A 260 -0.45 11.09 14.13
N ALA A 261 -1.72 11.51 14.23
CA ALA A 261 -2.72 10.73 14.94
C ALA A 261 -3.10 9.48 14.14
N ALA A 262 -3.03 8.31 14.76
CA ALA A 262 -3.57 7.08 14.18
C ALA A 262 -5.05 6.94 14.54
N SER A 263 -5.86 6.43 13.61
CA SER A 263 -7.19 5.94 13.95
C SER A 263 -7.06 4.68 14.79
N VAL A 264 -7.79 4.62 15.90
CA VAL A 264 -7.77 3.49 16.85
C VAL A 264 -9.16 2.90 16.97
N VAL A 265 -9.23 1.57 16.88
CA VAL A 265 -10.43 0.78 17.16
C VAL A 265 -10.22 0.10 18.51
N THR A 266 -11.17 0.27 19.43
CA THR A 266 -11.14 -0.37 20.75
C THR A 266 -12.27 -1.37 20.84
N ILE A 267 -11.93 -2.61 21.18
CA ILE A 267 -12.89 -3.68 21.45
C ILE A 267 -12.93 -3.88 22.95
N ALA A 268 -14.12 -3.64 23.52
CA ALA A 268 -14.38 -3.83 24.93
C ALA A 268 -14.67 -5.31 25.21
N SER A 269 -14.17 -5.82 26.32
CA SER A 269 -14.50 -7.15 26.81
C SER A 269 -15.97 -7.25 27.21
N SER A 270 -16.64 -8.35 26.87
CA SER A 270 -17.97 -8.67 27.35
C SER A 270 -17.90 -9.38 28.70
N THR A 271 -18.23 -8.70 29.79
CA THR A 271 -18.19 -9.25 31.16
C THR A 271 -19.41 -10.12 31.50
N ASN A 272 -19.96 -10.89 30.56
CA ASN A 272 -21.04 -11.82 30.90
C ASN A 272 -20.44 -13.07 31.53
N GLU A 273 -20.53 -13.14 32.86
CA GLU A 273 -19.95 -14.16 33.77
C GLU A 273 -20.44 -15.61 33.56
N SER A 274 -21.04 -15.98 32.42
CA SER A 274 -21.59 -17.33 32.21
C SER A 274 -20.77 -18.25 31.30
N ASP A 275 -19.85 -17.71 30.49
CA ASP A 275 -19.06 -18.52 29.55
C ASP A 275 -17.57 -18.37 29.87
N ALA A 276 -17.10 -19.17 30.83
CA ALA A 276 -15.70 -19.25 31.26
C ALA A 276 -14.85 -20.15 30.34
N GLU A 277 -15.09 -20.10 29.04
CA GLU A 277 -14.15 -20.57 28.02
C GLU A 277 -13.74 -19.36 27.20
N GLY A 278 -12.43 -19.08 27.15
CA GLY A 278 -11.90 -17.84 26.59
C GLY A 278 -12.12 -17.74 25.09
N ASP A 279 -13.24 -17.15 24.70
CA ASP A 279 -13.54 -16.83 23.30
C ASP A 279 -12.37 -16.05 22.69
N GLU A 280 -11.79 -16.60 21.64
CA GLU A 280 -10.71 -15.96 20.90
C GLU A 280 -11.33 -15.08 19.81
N VAL A 281 -10.92 -13.81 19.77
CA VAL A 281 -11.37 -12.87 18.76
C VAL A 281 -10.20 -12.52 17.86
N ALA A 282 -10.31 -12.85 16.58
CA ALA A 282 -9.43 -12.34 15.53
C ALA A 282 -10.04 -11.06 14.96
N VAL A 283 -9.21 -10.03 14.81
CA VAL A 283 -9.66 -8.70 14.39
C VAL A 283 -8.68 -8.16 13.36
N SER A 284 -9.20 -7.69 12.24
CA SER A 284 -8.45 -6.95 11.23
C SER A 284 -9.01 -5.53 11.11
N VAL A 285 -8.11 -4.54 11.12
CA VAL A 285 -8.41 -3.14 10.85
C VAL A 285 -7.77 -2.78 9.52
N ILE A 286 -8.62 -2.45 8.55
CA ILE A 286 -8.22 -2.08 7.20
C ILE A 286 -8.49 -0.59 7.01
N SER A 287 -7.46 0.14 6.60
CA SER A 287 -7.56 1.53 6.16
C SER A 287 -7.07 1.61 4.73
N THR A 288 -7.81 2.31 3.89
CA THR A 288 -7.62 2.34 2.44
C THR A 288 -7.75 3.78 2.00
N ALA A 289 -6.84 4.23 1.14
CA ALA A 289 -6.92 5.55 0.52
C ALA A 289 -8.14 5.63 -0.40
N ILE A 290 -8.67 6.84 -0.64
CA ILE A 290 -9.78 7.08 -1.57
C ILE A 290 -9.41 6.63 -2.99
N SER A 291 -8.12 6.57 -3.33
CA SER A 291 -7.60 5.95 -4.56
C SER A 291 -8.07 4.50 -4.75
N SER A 292 -8.38 3.78 -3.67
CA SER A 292 -8.92 2.42 -3.66
C SER A 292 -10.45 2.33 -3.76
N TYR A 293 -11.18 3.45 -3.61
CA TYR A 293 -12.66 3.48 -3.69
C TYR A 293 -13.22 4.41 -4.76
N GLY A 294 -12.38 5.19 -5.44
CA GLY A 294 -12.84 6.29 -6.28
C GLY A 294 -13.41 7.44 -5.44
N ALA A 295 -13.41 8.65 -6.01
CA ALA A 295 -14.09 9.77 -5.39
C ALA A 295 -15.60 9.51 -5.39
N LEU A 296 -16.26 9.66 -4.23
CA LEU A 296 -17.70 9.82 -4.18
C LEU A 296 -18.02 11.12 -4.94
N GLY A 297 -18.52 10.98 -6.17
CA GLY A 297 -19.09 12.08 -6.95
C GLY A 297 -20.39 12.59 -6.34
#